data_AF-A0A388NZN0-F1
#
_entry.id   AF-A0A388NZN0-F1
#
_cell.length_a   1.000
_cell.length_b   1.000
_cell.length_c   1.000
_cell.angle_alpha   90.00
_cell.angle_beta   90.00
_cell.angle_gamma   90.00
#
_symmetry.space_group_name_H-M   'P 1'
#
loop_
_entity.id
_entity.type
_entity.pdbx_description
1 polymer ?
#
loop_
_entity_poly.entity_id
_entity_poly.type
_entity_poly.pdbx_seq_one_letter_code
_entity_poly.pdbx_strand_id
1 'polypeptide(L)' 'MRSCSEIHIDRGPAFGPDGGPLNDPKGDRFLRILDLVFMQFNQAADGSRTPLAKTID' A
#
# COMPACT_ATOMS: atom_id res chain seq x y z
N MET A 1 -2.53 -6.61 9.50
CA MET A 1 -2.93 -5.85 8.31
C MET A 1 -2.88 -4.35 8.64
N ARG A 2 -2.25 -3.52 7.82
CA ARG A 2 -2.35 -2.05 7.92
C ARG A 2 -3.39 -1.64 6.87
N SER A 3 -4.36 -0.81 7.24
CA SER A 3 -5.27 -0.24 6.25
C SER A 3 -4.50 0.84 5.50
N CYS A 4 -4.32 0.66 4.20
CA CYS A 4 -3.65 1.62 3.33
C CYS A 4 -4.25 1.58 1.92
N SER A 5 -4.13 2.70 1.22
CA SER A 5 -4.40 2.79 -0.21
C SER A 5 -3.13 3.18 -0.93
N GLU A 6 -2.79 2.44 -1.97
CA GLU A 6 -1.62 2.71 -2.80
C GLU A 6 -2.05 3.30 -4.15
N ILE A 7 -1.36 4.35 -4.60
CA ILE A 7 -1.56 4.95 -5.92
C ILE A 7 -0.41 4.56 -6.83
N HIS A 8 -0.77 4.11 -8.04
CA HIS A 8 0.17 3.62 -9.03
C HIS A 8 0.04 4.39 -10.36
N ILE A 9 1.16 4.56 -11.06
CA ILE A 9 1.20 5.08 -12.43
C ILE A 9 1.62 3.95 -13.39
N ASP A 10 0.89 3.79 -14.50
CA ASP A 10 1.24 2.89 -15.60
C ASP A 10 2.27 3.57 -16.53
N ARG A 11 3.46 2.99 -16.63
CA ARG A 11 4.53 3.43 -17.55
C ARG A 11 4.33 2.96 -18.99
N GLY A 12 3.38 2.06 -19.21
CA GLY A 12 2.99 1.50 -20.48
C GLY A 12 3.49 0.06 -20.72
N PRO A 13 2.96 -0.62 -21.75
CA PRO A 13 3.17 -2.06 -21.99
C PRO A 13 4.63 -2.47 -22.23
N ALA A 14 5.51 -1.54 -22.60
CA ALA A 14 6.94 -1.82 -22.78
C ALA A 14 7.66 -2.22 -21.48
N PHE A 15 7.04 -1.95 -20.32
CA PHE A 15 7.66 -2.12 -19.02
C PHE A 15 7.13 -3.32 -18.22
N GLY A 16 6.17 -4.09 -18.74
CA GLY A 16 5.63 -5.23 -18.00
C GLY A 16 4.26 -5.73 -18.46
N PRO A 17 3.77 -6.82 -17.85
CA PRO A 17 2.49 -7.43 -18.18
C PRO A 17 1.30 -6.50 -17.85
N ASP A 18 0.13 -6.83 -18.39
CA ASP A 18 -1.11 -6.10 -18.12
C ASP A 18 -1.84 -6.62 -16.88
N GLY A 19 -2.89 -5.91 -16.45
CA GLY A 19 -3.72 -6.29 -15.31
C GLY A 19 -3.34 -5.63 -13.98
N GLY A 20 -2.64 -4.51 -14.04
CA GLY A 20 -2.38 -3.65 -12.88
C GLY A 20 -1.25 -4.14 -11.96
N PRO A 21 -1.05 -3.46 -10.83
CA PRO A 21 0.05 -3.74 -9.90
C PRO A 21 0.08 -5.17 -9.36
N LEU A 22 -1.09 -5.80 -9.19
CA LEU A 22 -1.19 -7.17 -8.68
C LEU A 22 -0.55 -8.20 -9.63
N ASN A 23 -0.55 -7.91 -10.92
CA ASN A 23 0.04 -8.76 -11.96
C ASN A 23 1.43 -8.30 -12.39
N ASP A 24 1.98 -7.25 -11.77
CA ASP A 24 3.32 -6.75 -11.98
C ASP A 24 4.17 -6.88 -10.70
N PRO A 25 4.59 -8.11 -10.32
CA PRO A 25 5.27 -8.36 -9.06
C PRO A 25 6.65 -7.72 -8.95
N LYS A 26 7.22 -7.31 -10.08
CA LYS A 26 8.47 -6.52 -10.10
C LYS A 26 8.21 -5.03 -9.90
N GLY A 27 7.00 -4.56 -10.22
CA GLY A 27 6.62 -3.16 -10.16
C GLY A 27 7.32 -2.34 -11.25
N ASP A 28 7.65 -2.93 -12.40
CA ASP A 28 8.37 -2.24 -13.46
C ASP A 28 7.44 -1.39 -14.33
N ARG A 29 6.18 -1.79 -14.53
CA ARG A 29 5.15 -1.06 -15.30
C ARG A 29 4.28 -0.20 -14.42
N PHE A 30 3.72 -0.76 -13.34
CA PHE A 30 2.83 -0.04 -12.44
C PHE A 30 3.62 0.43 -11.21
N LEU A 31 4.20 1.63 -11.29
CA LEU A 31 5.01 2.19 -10.21
C LEU A 31 4.16 2.72 -9.08
N ARG A 32 4.47 2.31 -7.84
CA ARG A 32 3.94 2.94 -6.62
C ARG A 32 4.52 4.32 -6.45
N ILE A 33 3.65 5.32 -6.43
CA ILE A 33 4.04 6.72 -6.26
C ILE A 33 3.62 7.30 -4.91
N LEU A 34 2.61 6.71 -4.26
CA LEU A 34 2.10 7.17 -2.98
C LEU A 34 1.50 6.01 -2.20
N ASP A 35 1.84 5.93 -0.92
CA ASP A 35 1.18 5.09 0.07
C ASP A 35 0.42 6.00 1.04
N LEU A 36 -0.90 5.85 1.06
CA LEU A 36 -1.79 6.54 1.99
C LEU A 36 -2.10 5.60 3.15
N VAL A 37 -1.39 5.78 4.25
CA VAL A 37 -1.55 4.97 5.46
C VAL A 37 -2.66 5.54 6.35
N PHE A 38 -3.68 4.73 6.60
CA PHE A 38 -4.73 5.05 7.58
C PHE A 38 -4.32 4.44 8.92
N MET A 39 -3.78 5.26 9.81
CA MET A 39 -3.29 4.81 11.10
C MET A 39 -4.46 4.35 11.99
N GLN A 40 -4.36 3.13 12.53
CA GLN A 40 -5.43 2.50 13.32
C GLN A 40 -4.94 2.01 14.69
N PHE A 41 -3.65 1.70 14.83
CA PHE A 41 -3.12 1.08 16.05
C PHE A 41 -1.74 1.63 16.44
N ASN A 42 -1.48 1.68 17.74
CA ASN A 42 -0.13 1.69 18.31
C ASN A 42 0.40 0.24 18.34
N GLN A 43 1.65 0.04 17.95
CA GLN A 43 2.30 -1.27 18.00
C GLN A 43 3.39 -1.27 19.07
N ALA A 44 3.29 -2.21 20.03
CA ALA A 44 4.27 -2.39 21.08
C ALA A 44 5.38 -3.39 20.67
N ALA A 45 6.47 -3.42 21.45
CA ALA A 45 7.65 -4.25 21.17
C ALA A 45 7.37 -5.77 21.26
N ASP A 46 6.37 -6.16 22.04
CA ASP A 46 5.89 -7.55 22.14
C ASP A 46 4.99 -7.97 20.95
N GLY A 47 4.75 -7.05 20.01
CA GLY A 47 3.90 -7.26 18.84
C GLY A 47 2.42 -7.00 19.08
N SER A 48 2.00 -6.71 20.32
CA SER A 48 0.62 -6.34 20.63
C SER A 48 0.23 -5.02 19.95
N ARG A 49 -1.07 -4.88 19.67
CA ARG A 49 -1.65 -3.72 18.97
C ARG A 49 -2.81 -3.16 19.76
N THR A 50 -2.74 -1.89 20.10
CA THR A 50 -3.83 -1.17 20.78
C THR A 50 -4.44 -0.13 19.84
N PRO A 51 -5.77 0.02 19.79
CA PRO A 51 -6.41 1.01 18.92
C PRO A 51 -5.92 2.44 19.23
N LEU A 52 -5.81 3.27 18.19
CA LEU A 52 -5.57 4.70 18.37
C LEU A 52 -6.81 5.38 18.92
N ALA A 53 -6.61 6.44 19.71
CA ALA A 53 -7.71 7.21 20.31
C ALA A 53 -8.58 7.94 19.27
N LYS A 54 -8.04 8.22 18.09
CA LYS A 54 -8.75 8.83 16.96
C LYS A 54 -8.28 8.23 15.65
N THR A 55 -9.23 7.87 14.82
CA THR A 55 -9.04 7.37 13.46
C THR A 55 -9.63 8.34 12.44
N ILE A 56 -9.37 8.08 11.17
CA ILE A 56 -10.13 8.69 10.08
C ILE A 56 -11.30 7.73 9.85
N ASP A 57 -12.50 8.20 10.17
CA ASP A 57 -13.77 7.48 10.03
C ASP A 57 -14.38 7.72 8.64
#